data_AF-A0A2E8WMJ7-F1
#
_entry.id   AF-A0A2E8WMJ7-F1
#
_cell.length_a   1.000
_cell.length_b   1.000
_cell.length_c   1.000
_cell.angle_alpha   90.00
_cell.angle_beta   90.00
_cell.angle_gamma   90.00
#
_symmetry.space_group_name_H-M   'P 1'
#
loop_
_entity.id
_entity.type
_entity.pdbx_description
1 polymer ?
#
loop_
_entity_poly.entity_id
_entity_poly.type
_entity_poly.pdbx_seq_one_letter_code
_entity_poly.pdbx_strand_id
1 'polypeptide(L)'
;MIDTILDPQIWLVLVALVHAVVGVILPTEWEDDTNKLVSGWFLLTTVTMLGTAFLLEGEAMARMAVVIAGPVWVWFVIICAQGLEWNLGKTQMTMNWKDNAPPLVLWGILALSGLLGSGWV
;
A
#
# COMPACT_ATOMS: atom_id res chain seq x y z
N MET A 1 9.53 2.35 -22.27
CA MET A 1 8.28 2.97 -21.75
C MET A 1 7.62 2.06 -20.73
N ILE A 2 7.37 0.79 -21.05
CA ILE A 2 6.80 -0.16 -20.08
C ILE A 2 7.77 -0.42 -18.91
N ASP A 3 9.08 -0.47 -19.18
CA ASP A 3 10.11 -0.64 -18.15
C ASP A 3 10.11 0.49 -17.12
N THR A 4 9.87 1.73 -17.57
CA THR A 4 9.71 2.89 -16.69
C THR A 4 8.39 2.86 -15.95
N ILE A 5 7.30 2.42 -16.60
CA ILE A 5 5.99 2.30 -15.97
C ILE A 5 5.95 1.17 -14.95
N LEU A 6 6.77 0.12 -15.08
CA LEU A 6 6.83 -1.00 -14.14
C LEU A 6 8.09 -0.96 -13.28
N ASP A 7 8.70 0.20 -13.13
CA ASP A 7 9.82 0.38 -12.21
C ASP A 7 9.31 0.33 -10.75
N PRO A 8 9.78 -0.65 -9.95
CA PRO A 8 9.32 -0.80 -8.57
C PRO A 8 9.69 0.41 -7.70
N GLN A 9 10.77 1.13 -7.96
CA GLN A 9 11.16 2.32 -7.20
C GLN A 9 10.12 3.43 -7.36
N ILE A 10 9.65 3.66 -8.59
CA ILE A 10 8.63 4.66 -8.89
C ILE A 10 7.34 4.34 -8.14
N TRP A 11 6.89 3.08 -8.17
CA TRP A 11 5.68 2.67 -7.46
C TRP A 11 5.84 2.68 -5.95
N LEU A 12 6.99 2.30 -5.40
CA LEU A 12 7.25 2.38 -3.96
C LEU A 12 7.06 3.83 -3.48
N VAL A 13 7.62 4.81 -4.19
CA VAL A 13 7.49 6.22 -3.85
C VAL A 13 6.04 6.69 -4.01
N LEU A 14 5.41 6.42 -5.16
CA LEU A 14 4.04 6.86 -5.44
C LEU A 14 3.04 6.30 -4.42
N VAL A 15 3.08 4.99 -4.17
CA VAL A 15 2.18 4.34 -3.22
C VAL A 15 2.47 4.83 -1.80
N ALA A 16 3.73 5.02 -1.41
CA ALA A 16 4.08 5.56 -0.11
C ALA A 16 3.52 6.95 0.16
N LEU A 17 3.55 7.84 -0.84
CA LEU A 17 2.99 9.18 -0.73
C LEU A 17 1.47 9.15 -0.60
N VAL A 18 0.78 8.39 -1.47
CA VAL A 18 -0.69 8.24 -1.39
C VAL A 18 -1.07 7.62 -0.04
N HIS A 19 -0.35 6.61 0.40
CA HIS A 19 -0.59 5.91 1.66
C HIS A 19 -0.44 6.83 2.89
N ALA A 20 0.60 7.67 2.93
CA ALA A 20 0.75 8.67 3.98
C ALA A 20 -0.36 9.72 3.93
N VAL A 21 -0.72 10.21 2.75
CA VAL A 21 -1.81 11.19 2.62
C VAL A 21 -3.10 10.61 3.19
N VAL A 22 -3.49 9.40 2.77
CA VAL A 22 -4.76 8.79 3.15
C VAL A 22 -4.80 8.36 4.62
N GLY A 23 -3.72 7.75 5.12
CA GLY A 23 -3.70 7.18 6.47
C GLY A 23 -3.16 8.08 7.56
N VAL A 24 -2.46 9.15 7.21
CA VAL A 24 -1.77 10.01 8.17
C VAL A 24 -2.15 11.48 8.02
N ILE A 25 -2.35 12.01 6.81
CA ILE A 25 -2.64 13.46 6.66
C ILE A 25 -4.13 13.77 6.66
N LEU A 26 -4.94 12.97 5.95
CA LEU A 26 -6.39 13.17 5.83
C LEU A 26 -7.19 12.90 7.10
N PRO A 27 -6.83 11.94 7.99
CA PRO A 27 -7.51 11.82 9.27
C PRO A 27 -7.34 13.12 10.08
N THR A 28 -8.45 13.74 10.47
CA THR A 28 -8.45 15.02 11.21
C THR A 28 -8.86 14.86 12.68
N GLU A 29 -9.48 13.73 13.05
CA GLU A 29 -9.91 13.43 14.41
C GLU A 29 -8.76 12.84 15.25
N TRP A 30 -7.78 13.68 15.56
CA TRP A 30 -6.58 13.32 16.34
C TRP A 30 -6.82 13.20 17.84
N GLU A 31 -8.03 13.40 18.33
CA GLU A 31 -8.36 13.08 19.73
C GLU A 31 -8.65 11.58 19.92
N ASP A 32 -9.07 10.87 18.85
CA ASP A 32 -9.35 9.43 18.87
C ASP A 32 -8.05 8.59 18.84
N ASP A 33 -7.83 7.80 19.88
CA ASP A 33 -6.66 6.93 19.99
C ASP A 33 -6.60 5.86 18.89
N THR A 34 -7.75 5.41 18.38
CA THR A 34 -7.83 4.48 17.25
C THR A 34 -7.23 5.09 16.00
N ASN A 35 -7.58 6.36 15.70
CA ASN A 35 -7.02 7.08 14.56
C ASN A 35 -5.50 7.26 14.71
N LYS A 36 -5.02 7.64 15.90
CA LYS A 36 -3.57 7.77 16.16
C LYS A 36 -2.82 6.46 15.92
N LEU A 37 -3.34 5.34 16.45
CA LEU A 37 -2.72 4.03 16.34
C LEU A 37 -2.68 3.56 14.88
N VAL A 38 -3.80 3.70 14.16
CA VAL A 38 -3.86 3.35 12.74
C VAL A 38 -2.95 4.25 11.91
N SER A 39 -2.94 5.56 12.14
CA SER A 39 -2.00 6.47 11.47
C SER A 39 -0.54 6.11 11.75
N GLY A 40 -0.21 5.65 12.96
CA GLY A 40 1.13 5.12 13.27
C GLY A 40 1.49 3.90 12.41
N TRP A 41 0.57 2.95 12.23
CA TRP A 41 0.75 1.80 11.33
C TRP A 41 0.92 2.24 9.87
N PHE A 42 0.10 3.19 9.42
CA PHE A 42 0.21 3.73 8.07
C PHE A 42 1.58 4.40 7.83
N LEU A 43 2.05 5.19 8.80
CA LEU A 43 3.34 5.87 8.73
C LEU A 43 4.51 4.89 8.71
N LEU A 44 4.49 3.86 9.57
CA LEU A 44 5.52 2.82 9.58
C LEU A 44 5.65 2.15 8.21
N THR A 45 4.52 1.80 7.60
CA THR A 45 4.47 1.17 6.27
C THR A 45 5.00 2.14 5.20
N THR A 46 4.60 3.42 5.26
CA THR A 46 5.12 4.47 4.36
C THR A 46 6.64 4.60 4.46
N VAL A 47 7.19 4.70 5.68
CA VAL A 47 8.64 4.81 5.88
C VAL A 47 9.35 3.55 5.39
N THR A 48 8.76 2.37 5.57
CA THR A 48 9.32 1.11 5.07
C THR A 48 9.38 1.08 3.55
N MET A 49 8.34 1.56 2.85
CA MET A 49 8.35 1.67 1.38
C MET A 49 9.38 2.69 0.89
N LEU A 50 9.47 3.87 1.51
CA LEU A 50 10.48 4.88 1.14
C LEU A 50 11.91 4.39 1.43
N GLY A 51 12.12 3.74 2.58
CA GLY A 51 13.39 3.10 2.91
C GLY A 51 13.75 2.05 1.87
N THR A 52 12.80 1.21 1.45
CA THR A 52 13.01 0.24 0.37
C THR A 52 13.40 0.92 -0.94
N ALA A 53 12.72 2.03 -1.29
CA ALA A 53 12.95 2.75 -2.55
C ALA A 53 14.30 3.47 -2.62
N PHE A 54 14.86 3.89 -1.49
CA PHE A 54 16.06 4.74 -1.46
C PHE A 54 17.29 4.07 -0.84
N LEU A 55 17.13 2.94 -0.14
CA LEU A 55 18.22 2.24 0.53
C LEU A 55 18.56 0.88 -0.10
N LEU A 56 17.72 0.36 -0.99
CA LEU A 56 17.96 -0.88 -1.72
C LEU A 56 18.01 -0.62 -3.22
N GLU A 57 18.67 -1.52 -3.95
CA GLU A 57 18.85 -1.42 -5.39
C GLU A 57 18.54 -2.76 -6.09
N GLY A 58 18.23 -2.68 -7.38
CA GLY A 58 18.04 -3.84 -8.25
C GLY A 58 17.02 -4.86 -7.72
N GLU A 59 17.37 -6.14 -7.83
CA GLU A 59 16.50 -7.26 -7.43
C GLU A 59 16.13 -7.23 -5.94
N ALA A 60 17.01 -6.73 -5.07
CA ALA A 60 16.74 -6.67 -3.63
C ALA A 60 15.59 -5.70 -3.32
N MET A 61 15.59 -4.52 -3.97
CA MET A 61 14.49 -3.56 -3.88
C MET A 61 13.19 -4.16 -4.43
N ALA A 62 13.24 -4.80 -5.60
CA ALA A 62 12.06 -5.39 -6.23
C ALA A 62 11.45 -6.53 -5.40
N ARG A 63 12.28 -7.40 -4.82
CA ARG A 63 11.85 -8.46 -3.88
C ARG A 63 11.18 -7.87 -2.64
N MET A 64 11.74 -6.81 -2.08
CA MET A 64 11.11 -6.13 -0.95
C MET A 64 9.78 -5.46 -1.35
N ALA A 65 9.69 -4.86 -2.54
CA ALA A 65 8.46 -4.29 -3.05
C ALA A 65 7.32 -5.32 -3.12
N VAL A 66 7.58 -6.52 -3.66
CA VAL A 66 6.54 -7.58 -3.72
C VAL A 66 6.22 -8.16 -2.34
N VAL A 67 7.20 -8.28 -1.43
CA VAL A 67 6.96 -8.74 -0.06
C VAL A 67 6.09 -7.76 0.73
N ILE A 68 6.24 -6.46 0.49
CA ILE A 68 5.40 -5.42 1.12
C ILE A 68 4.01 -5.39 0.47
N ALA A 69 3.94 -5.23 -0.85
CA ALA A 69 2.69 -4.94 -1.55
C ALA A 69 1.84 -6.16 -1.84
N GLY A 70 2.45 -7.33 -2.08
CA GLY A 70 1.74 -8.56 -2.42
C GLY A 70 0.72 -8.98 -1.36
N PRO A 71 1.11 -9.14 -0.08
CA PRO A 71 0.18 -9.46 0.99
C PRO A 71 -0.93 -8.42 1.18
N VAL A 72 -0.61 -7.13 1.04
CA VAL A 72 -1.60 -6.04 1.15
C VAL A 72 -2.63 -6.12 0.02
N TRP A 73 -2.18 -6.37 -1.21
CA TRP A 73 -3.08 -6.53 -2.35
C TRP A 73 -4.00 -7.75 -2.20
N VAL A 74 -3.45 -8.90 -1.79
CA VAL A 74 -4.22 -10.12 -1.52
C VAL A 74 -5.26 -9.87 -0.43
N TRP A 75 -4.89 -9.14 0.62
CA TRP A 75 -5.83 -8.75 1.66
C TRP A 75 -7.00 -7.93 1.10
N PHE A 76 -6.74 -6.90 0.28
CA PHE A 76 -7.81 -6.13 -0.36
C PHE A 76 -8.75 -6.97 -1.23
N VAL A 77 -8.20 -7.95 -1.97
CA VAL A 77 -9.01 -8.90 -2.76
C VAL A 77 -9.94 -9.71 -1.86
N ILE A 78 -9.42 -10.26 -0.76
CA ILE A 78 -10.20 -11.09 0.17
C ILE A 78 -11.30 -10.28 0.85
N ILE A 79 -10.98 -9.11 1.42
CA ILE A 79 -11.98 -8.32 2.15
C ILE A 79 -13.08 -7.78 1.22
N CYS A 80 -12.75 -7.43 -0.03
CA CYS A 80 -13.74 -6.99 -1.01
C CYS A 80 -14.61 -8.16 -1.49
N ALA A 81 -14.03 -9.35 -1.67
CA ALA A 81 -14.77 -10.54 -2.03
C ALA A 81 -15.76 -10.97 -0.93
N GLN A 82 -15.37 -10.78 0.33
CA GLN A 82 -16.19 -11.12 1.49
C GLN A 82 -17.15 -9.99 1.91
N GLY A 83 -17.00 -8.78 1.37
CA GLY A 83 -17.81 -7.63 1.76
C GLY A 83 -17.62 -7.24 3.22
N LEU A 84 -16.40 -7.40 3.77
CA LEU A 84 -16.14 -7.14 5.18
C LEU A 84 -16.35 -5.67 5.53
N GLU A 85 -16.76 -5.43 6.76
CA GLU A 85 -16.88 -4.08 7.31
C GLU A 85 -15.57 -3.67 7.97
N TRP A 86 -15.16 -2.45 7.69
CA TRP A 86 -14.00 -1.82 8.29
C TRP A 86 -14.46 -0.66 9.17
N ASN A 87 -14.07 -0.70 10.43
CA ASN A 87 -14.40 0.30 11.44
C ASN A 87 -13.14 1.07 11.82
N LEU A 88 -13.10 2.36 11.48
CA LEU A 88 -12.04 3.29 11.86
C LEU A 88 -12.66 4.42 12.70
N GLY A 89 -12.48 4.34 14.01
CA GLY A 89 -13.14 5.25 14.96
C GLY A 89 -14.67 5.16 14.83
N LYS A 90 -15.32 6.28 14.51
CA LYS A 90 -16.78 6.39 14.35
C LYS A 90 -17.30 6.08 12.95
N THR A 91 -16.41 5.79 12.00
CA THR A 91 -16.79 5.60 10.60
C THR A 91 -16.75 4.12 10.25
N GLN A 92 -17.90 3.59 9.84
CA GLN A 92 -18.05 2.22 9.34
C GLN A 92 -18.17 2.26 7.82
N MET A 93 -17.34 1.48 7.14
CA MET A 93 -17.37 1.35 5.69
C MET A 93 -17.38 -0.12 5.28
N THR A 94 -18.22 -0.46 4.31
CA THR A 94 -18.24 -1.80 3.71
C THR A 94 -17.22 -1.86 2.59
N MET A 95 -16.31 -2.82 2.67
CA MET A 95 -15.30 -3.06 1.64
C MET A 95 -15.96 -3.65 0.39
N ASN A 96 -15.95 -2.89 -0.70
CA ASN A 96 -16.46 -3.31 -1.99
C ASN A 96 -15.46 -2.99 -3.11
N TRP A 97 -15.61 -3.67 -4.25
CA TRP A 97 -14.72 -3.55 -5.40
C TRP A 97 -14.66 -2.15 -6.00
N LYS A 98 -15.77 -1.39 -5.97
CA LYS A 98 -15.86 -0.08 -6.60
C LYS A 98 -15.07 0.95 -5.79
N ASP A 99 -15.32 1.02 -4.50
CA ASP A 99 -14.71 2.02 -3.61
C ASP A 99 -13.26 1.66 -3.27
N ASN A 100 -12.89 0.38 -3.34
CA ASN A 100 -11.51 -0.10 -3.15
C ASN A 100 -10.73 -0.28 -4.46
N ALA A 101 -11.27 0.12 -5.61
CA ALA A 101 -10.53 0.08 -6.86
C ALA A 101 -9.20 0.86 -6.79
N PRO A 102 -9.12 2.07 -6.18
CA PRO A 102 -7.86 2.79 -6.06
C PRO A 102 -6.75 2.02 -5.32
N PRO A 103 -6.94 1.52 -4.08
CA PRO A 103 -5.91 0.72 -3.43
C PRO A 103 -5.61 -0.58 -4.17
N LEU A 104 -6.62 -1.26 -4.74
CA LEU A 104 -6.39 -2.49 -5.54
C LEU A 104 -5.45 -2.25 -6.72
N VAL A 105 -5.58 -1.12 -7.43
CA VAL A 105 -4.70 -0.78 -8.55
C VAL A 105 -3.31 -0.39 -8.05
N LEU A 106 -3.22 0.49 -7.06
CA LEU A 106 -1.95 1.00 -6.55
C LEU A 106 -1.06 -0.13 -5.97
N TRP A 107 -1.63 -0.93 -5.06
CA TRP A 107 -0.92 -2.06 -4.48
C TRP A 107 -0.67 -3.17 -5.49
N GLY A 108 -1.60 -3.38 -6.42
CA GLY A 108 -1.48 -4.42 -7.45
C GLY A 108 -0.33 -4.14 -8.41
N ILE A 109 -0.19 -2.91 -8.90
CA ILE A 109 0.91 -2.55 -9.79
C ILE A 109 2.24 -2.56 -9.03
N LEU A 110 2.28 -2.09 -7.78
CA LEU A 110 3.49 -2.18 -6.97
C LEU A 110 3.92 -3.65 -6.75
N ALA A 111 2.99 -4.54 -6.41
CA ALA A 111 3.29 -5.96 -6.26
C ALA A 111 3.76 -6.60 -7.58
N LEU A 112 3.12 -6.26 -8.70
CA LEU A 112 3.49 -6.75 -10.03
C LEU A 112 4.87 -6.25 -10.46
N SER A 113 5.15 -4.96 -10.31
CA SER A 113 6.47 -4.38 -10.62
C SER A 113 7.58 -5.02 -9.79
N GLY A 114 7.33 -5.23 -8.48
CA GLY A 114 8.23 -5.97 -7.61
C GLY A 114 8.48 -7.40 -8.08
N LEU A 115 7.41 -8.14 -8.43
CA LEU A 115 7.54 -9.53 -8.92
C LEU A 115 8.37 -9.61 -10.20
N LEU A 116 8.06 -8.77 -11.20
CA LEU A 116 8.75 -8.76 -12.48
C LEU A 116 10.22 -8.30 -12.36
N GLY A 117 10.52 -7.41 -11.42
CA GLY A 117 11.89 -6.97 -11.14
C GLY A 117 12.68 -7.87 -10.18
N SER A 118 12.05 -8.89 -9.59
CA SER A 118 12.65 -9.68 -8.51
C SER A 118 13.66 -10.74 -8.95
N GLY A 119 13.65 -11.11 -10.25
CA GLY A 119 14.36 -12.28 -10.77
C GLY A 119 13.80 -13.62 -10.28
N TRP A 120 12.61 -13.65 -9.66
CA TRP A 120 11.93 -14.90 -9.28
C TRP A 120 11.12 -15.53 -10.41
N VAL A 121 10.74 -14.73 -11.41
CA VAL A 121 9.96 -15.13 -12.59
C VAL A 121 10.65 -14.69 -13.87
#